data_AF-W5ZYZ4-F1
#
_entry.id   AF-W5ZYZ4-F1
#
_cell.length_a   1.000
_cell.length_b   1.000
_cell.length_c   1.000
_cell.angle_alpha   90.00
_cell.angle_beta   90.00
_cell.angle_gamma   90.00
#
_symmetry.space_group_name_H-M   'P 1'
#
loop_
_entity.id
_entity.type
_entity.pdbx_description
1 polymer ?
#
loop_
_entity_poly.entity_id
_entity_poly.type
_entity_poly.pdbx_seq_one_letter_code
_entity_poly.pdbx_strand_id
1 'polypeptide(L)'
;SMRPSEDNKDADMYTSRVMLSSQVPLEPPLLFLLEEYKNYLDAANMSMRVRRHSDPARRGELSVCDSISEWVTASDKKTAVDMSGQTVTVLEKVPVPKGQLKQYFYETKCNPMGYMKEGCRG
;
A
#
# COMPACT_ATOMS: atom_id res chain seq x y z
N SER A 1 18.15 -39.79 4.60
CA SER A 1 18.20 -38.74 3.57
C SER A 1 17.16 -37.70 3.91
N MET A 2 17.61 -36.52 4.35
CA MET A 2 16.75 -35.42 4.78
C MET A 2 16.02 -34.86 3.55
N ARG A 3 14.68 -34.84 3.60
CA ARG A 3 13.87 -34.14 2.59
C ARG A 3 14.11 -32.64 2.78
N PRO A 4 14.34 -31.86 1.72
CA PRO A 4 14.34 -30.40 1.84
C PRO A 4 12.93 -29.99 2.24
N SER A 5 12.79 -29.30 3.37
CA SER A 5 11.59 -28.56 3.72
C SER A 5 11.38 -27.48 2.66
N GLU A 6 10.30 -27.62 1.87
CA GLU A 6 9.76 -26.56 1.02
C GLU A 6 9.04 -25.51 1.87
N ASP A 7 9.71 -25.03 2.91
CA ASP A 7 9.23 -23.92 3.71
C ASP A 7 10.01 -22.68 3.31
N ASN A 8 9.25 -21.63 2.95
CA ASN A 8 9.70 -20.23 2.91
C ASN A 8 10.28 -19.68 1.58
N LYS A 9 9.59 -19.86 0.45
CA LYS A 9 9.83 -19.05 -0.77
C LYS A 9 8.87 -17.88 -0.94
N ASP A 10 7.73 -17.90 -0.25
CA ASP A 10 6.72 -16.84 -0.37
C ASP A 10 7.11 -15.57 0.40
N ALA A 11 7.92 -15.68 1.46
CA ALA A 11 8.34 -14.52 2.26
C ALA A 11 9.27 -13.56 1.49
N ASP A 12 10.07 -14.07 0.56
CA ASP A 12 10.96 -13.23 -0.27
C ASP A 12 10.19 -12.36 -1.28
N MET A 13 8.90 -12.61 -1.49
CA MET A 13 8.05 -11.88 -2.44
C MET A 13 7.39 -10.62 -1.83
N TYR A 14 7.50 -10.43 -0.52
CA TYR A 14 6.84 -9.36 0.22
C TYR A 14 7.80 -8.69 1.22
N THR A 15 8.17 -7.44 0.95
CA THR A 15 8.76 -6.53 1.94
C THR A 15 7.76 -5.43 2.29
N SER A 16 7.84 -4.82 3.48
CA SER A 16 6.91 -3.80 3.98
C SER A 16 6.58 -2.70 2.96
N ARG A 17 7.51 -2.40 2.04
CA ARG A 17 7.38 -1.34 1.03
C ARG A 17 7.15 -1.83 -0.40
N VAL A 18 7.39 -3.10 -0.70
CA VAL A 18 7.35 -3.65 -2.07
C VAL A 18 6.80 -5.05 -2.06
N MET A 19 5.80 -5.31 -2.90
CA MET A 19 5.23 -6.63 -3.11
C MET A 19 5.15 -6.93 -4.60
N LEU A 20 5.36 -8.20 -4.97
CA LEU A 20 5.05 -8.67 -6.32
C LEU A 20 3.64 -9.26 -6.33
N SER A 21 2.92 -9.02 -7.42
CA SER A 21 1.55 -9.52 -7.62
C SER A 21 1.37 -9.95 -9.07
N SER A 22 0.59 -11.02 -9.28
CA SER A 22 0.15 -11.44 -10.61
C SER A 22 -1.09 -10.69 -11.10
N GLN A 23 -1.74 -9.91 -10.23
CA GLN A 23 -2.96 -9.16 -10.51
C GLN A 23 -2.72 -7.65 -10.36
N VAL A 24 -3.47 -6.86 -11.14
CA VAL A 24 -3.52 -5.40 -10.97
C VAL A 24 -4.11 -5.09 -9.60
N PRO A 25 -3.46 -4.24 -8.79
CA PRO A 25 -3.99 -3.93 -7.47
C PRO A 25 -5.26 -3.09 -7.57
N LEU A 26 -6.33 -3.58 -6.95
CA LEU A 26 -7.62 -2.87 -6.82
C LEU A 26 -7.88 -2.37 -5.40
N GLU A 27 -7.15 -2.92 -4.44
CA GLU A 27 -7.24 -2.60 -3.01
C GLU A 27 -5.88 -2.10 -2.51
N PRO A 28 -5.82 -1.40 -1.37
CA PRO A 28 -4.56 -1.02 -0.74
C PRO A 28 -3.65 -2.22 -0.46
N PRO A 29 -2.32 -2.07 -0.43
CA PRO A 29 -1.41 -3.14 -0.04
C PRO A 29 -1.74 -3.62 1.37
N LEU A 30 -1.79 -4.94 1.58
CA LEU A 30 -2.09 -5.52 2.90
C LEU A 30 -1.11 -5.04 3.99
N LEU A 31 0.17 -4.85 3.65
CA LEU A 31 1.19 -4.37 4.59
C LEU A 31 0.92 -2.93 5.05
N PHE A 32 0.40 -2.06 4.17
CA PHE A 32 -0.02 -0.71 4.54
C PHE A 32 -1.18 -0.76 5.54
N LEU A 33 -2.13 -1.65 5.31
CA LEU A 33 -3.26 -1.87 6.22
C LEU A 33 -2.79 -2.43 7.58
N LEU A 34 -1.73 -3.22 7.61
CA LEU A 34 -1.16 -3.77 8.84
C LEU A 34 -0.40 -2.73 9.67
N GLU A 35 0.30 -1.79 9.02
CA GLU A 35 0.98 -0.68 9.69
C GLU A 35 0.00 0.34 10.26
N GLU A 36 -1.08 0.65 9.54
CA GLU A 36 -2.11 1.61 9.98
C GLU A 36 -3.07 1.01 11.03
N TYR A 37 -3.26 -0.31 11.01
CA TYR A 37 -4.18 -1.02 11.89
C TYR A 37 -3.48 -2.22 12.54
N LYS A 38 -2.96 -2.04 13.76
CA LYS A 38 -2.38 -3.11 14.58
C LYS A 38 -3.24 -4.38 14.71
N ASN A 39 -4.55 -4.27 14.48
CA ASN A 39 -5.53 -5.36 14.54
C ASN A 39 -5.95 -5.89 13.15
N TYR A 40 -5.26 -5.51 12.07
CA TYR A 40 -5.65 -5.89 10.72
C TYR A 40 -5.28 -7.32 10.36
N LEU A 41 -4.35 -7.99 11.06
CA LEU A 41 -4.16 -9.44 10.84
C LEU A 41 -5.46 -10.20 11.15
N ASP A 42 -6.17 -9.79 12.20
CA ASP A 42 -7.49 -10.32 12.52
C ASP A 42 -8.51 -9.91 11.45
N ALA A 43 -8.48 -8.66 10.97
CA ALA A 43 -9.39 -8.17 9.91
C ALA A 43 -9.11 -8.79 8.52
N ALA A 44 -7.86 -9.09 8.18
CA ALA A 44 -7.45 -9.75 6.95
C ALA A 44 -7.93 -11.20 6.92
N ASN A 45 -8.15 -11.82 8.07
CA ASN A 45 -8.78 -13.14 8.18
C ASN A 45 -10.33 -13.07 8.26
N MET A 46 -10.90 -11.88 8.37
CA MET A 46 -12.35 -11.67 8.43
C MET A 46 -13.00 -11.62 7.05
N SER A 47 -14.27 -12.06 6.97
CA SER A 47 -15.06 -11.90 5.74
C SER A 47 -15.19 -10.43 5.32
N MET A 48 -15.39 -10.18 4.01
CA MET A 48 -15.60 -8.81 3.48
C MET A 48 -16.69 -8.03 4.22
N ARG A 49 -17.74 -8.70 4.70
CA ARG A 49 -18.80 -8.08 5.50
C ARG A 49 -18.25 -7.55 6.82
N VAL A 50 -17.45 -8.33 7.52
CA VAL A 50 -16.90 -7.96 8.84
C VAL A 50 -15.84 -6.86 8.70
N ARG A 51 -15.00 -6.90 7.65
CA ARG A 51 -14.04 -5.82 7.35
C ARG A 51 -14.69 -4.45 7.18
N ARG A 52 -15.86 -4.40 6.54
CA ARG A 52 -16.64 -3.14 6.40
C ARG A 52 -17.21 -2.62 7.72
N HIS A 53 -17.39 -3.48 8.73
CA HIS A 53 -17.89 -3.10 10.06
C HIS A 53 -16.77 -2.79 11.06
N SER A 54 -15.52 -3.17 10.76
CA SER A 54 -14.36 -2.85 11.60
C SER A 54 -13.72 -1.50 11.28
N ASP A 55 -14.23 -0.77 10.29
CA ASP A 55 -13.79 0.59 9.95
C ASP A 55 -13.91 1.53 11.17
N PRO A 56 -12.80 2.02 11.75
CA PRO A 56 -12.80 2.89 12.94
C PRO A 56 -13.54 4.19 12.70
N ALA A 57 -13.57 4.70 11.46
CA ALA A 57 -14.34 5.89 11.12
C ALA A 57 -15.84 5.67 11.41
N ARG A 58 -16.34 4.43 11.26
CA ARG A 58 -17.74 4.07 11.63
C ARG A 58 -17.97 3.95 13.13
N ARG A 59 -16.91 3.80 13.92
CA ARG A 59 -16.97 3.79 15.40
C ARG A 59 -16.76 5.18 16.01
N GLY A 60 -16.56 6.21 15.18
CA GLY A 60 -16.27 7.57 15.62
C GLY A 60 -14.79 7.82 15.96
N GLU A 61 -13.92 6.84 15.71
CA GLU A 61 -12.46 7.01 15.80
C GLU A 61 -11.98 7.63 14.47
N LEU A 62 -11.83 8.95 14.48
CA LEU A 62 -11.39 9.72 13.31
C LEU A 62 -9.91 10.11 13.45
N SER A 63 -9.18 10.10 12.34
CA SER A 63 -7.81 10.62 12.29
C SER A 63 -7.78 12.14 12.54
N VAL A 64 -6.64 12.68 12.95
CA VAL A 64 -6.46 14.13 13.14
C VAL A 64 -6.49 14.87 11.79
N CYS A 65 -5.90 14.26 10.75
CA CYS A 65 -5.93 14.76 9.38
C CYS A 65 -6.65 13.76 8.48
N ASP A 66 -7.47 14.26 7.58
CA ASP A 66 -8.04 13.43 6.52
C ASP A 66 -6.95 13.16 5.46
N SER A 67 -6.90 11.94 4.95
CA SER A 67 -5.98 11.52 3.89
C SER A 67 -6.75 10.92 2.72
N ILE A 68 -6.11 10.91 1.56
CA ILE A 68 -6.58 10.19 0.37
C ILE A 68 -5.43 9.34 -0.15
N SER A 69 -5.76 8.12 -0.55
CA SER A 69 -4.79 7.15 -1.04
C SER A 69 -5.19 6.63 -2.41
N GLU A 70 -4.22 6.51 -3.32
CA GLU A 70 -4.45 6.11 -4.70
C GLU A 70 -3.31 5.27 -5.26
N TRP A 71 -3.63 4.44 -6.25
CA TRP A 71 -2.64 3.73 -7.05
C TRP A 71 -2.21 4.62 -8.21
N VAL A 72 -0.93 4.99 -8.22
CA VAL A 72 -0.29 5.85 -9.23
C VAL A 72 0.62 5.01 -10.12
N THR A 73 0.66 5.33 -11.40
CA THR A 73 1.59 4.69 -12.35
C THR A 73 2.44 5.73 -13.09
N ALA A 74 3.43 5.26 -13.86
CA ALA A 74 4.28 6.14 -14.66
C ALA A 74 3.53 6.90 -15.78
N SER A 75 2.29 6.52 -16.12
CA SER A 75 1.46 7.33 -17.02
C SER A 75 1.08 8.66 -16.38
N ASP A 76 0.89 8.65 -15.07
CA ASP A 76 0.39 9.78 -14.28
C ASP A 76 1.56 10.60 -13.72
N LYS A 77 2.62 9.91 -13.26
CA LYS A 77 3.78 10.52 -12.60
C LYS A 77 5.09 9.95 -13.14
N LYS A 78 5.74 10.70 -14.03
CA LYS A 78 6.95 10.28 -14.76
C LYS A 78 8.26 10.51 -14.02
N THR A 79 8.24 11.27 -12.92
CA THR A 79 9.46 11.62 -12.17
C THR A 79 9.26 11.39 -10.68
N ALA A 80 10.35 11.06 -9.99
CA ALA A 80 10.42 10.92 -8.55
C ALA A 80 11.74 11.53 -8.05
N VAL A 81 11.85 11.73 -6.74
CA VAL A 81 13.10 12.11 -6.10
C VAL A 81 13.64 10.88 -5.37
N ASP A 82 14.88 10.49 -5.65
CA ASP A 82 15.51 9.35 -5.00
C ASP A 82 15.99 9.67 -3.57
N MET A 83 16.52 8.68 -2.87
CA MET A 83 17.02 8.85 -1.49
C MET A 83 18.23 9.78 -1.38
N SER A 84 18.92 10.08 -2.50
CA SER A 84 20.03 11.04 -2.56
C SER A 84 19.55 12.46 -2.84
N GLY A 85 18.26 12.67 -3.08
CA GLY A 85 17.67 13.95 -3.44
C GLY A 85 17.71 14.27 -4.94
N GLN A 86 18.09 13.31 -5.78
CA GLN A 86 18.15 13.51 -7.23
C GLN A 86 16.79 13.23 -7.88
N THR A 87 16.40 14.10 -8.81
CA THR A 87 15.24 13.84 -9.68
C THR A 87 15.57 12.72 -10.67
N VAL A 88 14.78 11.65 -10.61
CA VAL A 88 14.92 10.45 -11.45
C VAL A 88 13.65 10.19 -12.24
N THR A 89 13.78 9.48 -13.36
CA THR A 89 12.66 9.06 -14.20
C THR A 89 12.06 7.77 -13.68
N VAL A 90 10.73 7.73 -13.55
CA VAL A 90 9.97 6.54 -13.19
C VAL A 90 9.73 5.69 -14.43
N LEU A 91 10.12 4.42 -14.38
CA LEU A 91 9.91 3.48 -15.48
C LEU A 91 8.47 2.94 -15.45
N GLU A 92 7.81 2.88 -16.61
CA GLU A 92 6.48 2.27 -16.70
C GLU A 92 6.51 0.76 -16.41
N LYS A 93 7.58 0.10 -16.85
CA LYS A 93 7.83 -1.32 -16.63
C LYS A 93 9.25 -1.56 -16.18
N VAL A 94 9.42 -2.39 -15.17
CA VAL A 94 10.71 -2.83 -14.64
C VAL A 94 11.13 -4.11 -15.35
N PRO A 95 12.31 -4.15 -16.00
CA PRO A 95 12.82 -5.37 -16.60
C PRO A 95 13.22 -6.38 -15.50
N VAL A 96 12.82 -7.63 -15.68
CA VAL A 96 13.18 -8.74 -14.81
C VAL A 96 13.66 -9.92 -15.66
N PRO A 97 14.42 -10.89 -15.10
CA PRO A 97 14.95 -12.02 -15.89
C PRO A 97 13.89 -12.79 -16.69
N LYS A 98 12.63 -12.79 -16.24
CA LYS A 98 11.49 -13.44 -16.89
C LYS A 98 10.49 -12.45 -17.50
N GLY A 99 10.96 -11.35 -18.07
CA GLY A 99 10.13 -10.39 -18.80
C GLY A 99 10.10 -9.00 -18.17
N GLN A 100 8.90 -8.44 -18.01
CA GLN A 100 8.72 -7.08 -17.51
C GLN A 100 7.56 -7.02 -16.52
N LEU A 101 7.73 -6.27 -15.45
CA LEU A 101 6.70 -6.02 -14.45
C LEU A 101 6.21 -4.58 -14.56
N LYS A 102 4.90 -4.37 -14.52
CA LYS A 102 4.34 -3.02 -14.45
C LYS A 102 4.48 -2.48 -13.02
N GLN A 103 4.94 -1.24 -12.89
CA GLN A 103 5.15 -0.61 -11.59
C GLN A 103 3.90 0.17 -11.15
N TYR A 104 3.50 -0.01 -9.91
CA TYR A 104 2.41 0.71 -9.26
C TYR A 104 2.92 1.27 -7.92
N PHE A 105 2.53 2.49 -7.61
CA PHE A 105 2.85 3.16 -6.36
C PHE A 105 1.55 3.42 -5.59
N TYR A 106 1.47 2.96 -4.35
CA TYR A 106 0.36 3.32 -3.49
C TYR A 106 0.73 4.61 -2.74
N GLU A 107 0.21 5.75 -3.21
CA GLU A 107 0.51 7.07 -2.64
C GLU A 107 -0.63 7.52 -1.73
N THR A 108 -0.29 7.87 -0.49
CA THR A 108 -1.20 8.52 0.47
C THR A 108 -0.79 9.96 0.65
N LYS A 109 -1.72 10.89 0.48
CA LYS A 109 -1.51 12.34 0.66
C LYS A 109 -2.57 12.92 1.60
N CYS A 110 -2.26 14.08 2.17
CA CYS A 110 -3.25 14.85 2.93
C CYS A 110 -4.41 15.21 2.00
N ASN A 111 -5.65 15.07 2.48
CA ASN A 111 -6.82 15.52 1.75
C ASN A 111 -6.86 17.06 1.76
N PRO A 112 -6.72 17.74 0.61
CA PRO A 112 -6.71 19.20 0.57
C PRO A 112 -8.06 19.82 0.90
N MET A 113 -9.15 19.05 0.76
CA MET A 113 -10.50 19.47 1.12
C MET A 113 -10.81 19.23 2.60
N GLY A 114 -9.78 19.04 3.44
CA GLY A 114 -9.88 18.60 4.84
C GLY A 114 -11.06 19.20 5.60
N TYR A 115 -11.62 18.44 6.53
CA TYR A 115 -12.91 18.79 7.14
C TYR A 115 -12.93 20.13 7.92
N MET A 116 -11.77 20.69 8.25
CA MET A 116 -11.65 21.91 9.06
C MET A 116 -11.09 23.07 8.25
N LYS A 117 -11.72 24.24 8.40
CA LYS A 117 -11.25 25.51 7.80
C LYS A 117 -9.93 26.00 8.42
N GLU A 118 -9.62 25.57 9.65
CA GLU A 118 -8.47 26.02 10.44
C GLU A 118 -7.90 24.80 11.18
N GLY A 119 -6.68 24.37 10.83
CA GLY A 119 -5.95 23.33 11.56
C GLY A 119 -6.44 21.90 11.38
N CYS A 120 -6.08 21.04 12.33
CA CYS A 120 -6.40 19.61 12.33
C CYS A 120 -7.53 19.29 13.32
N ARG A 121 -8.12 18.10 13.24
CA ARG A 121 -9.19 17.64 14.14
C ARG A 121 -8.67 17.36 15.55
N GLY A 122 -9.22 18.08 16.54
CA GLY A 122 -8.87 17.98 17.96
C GLY A 122 -7.90 19.09 18.40
#